data_AF-A0AAW0WW33-F1
#
_entry.id   AF-A0AAW0WW33-F1
#
_cell.length_a   1.000
_cell.length_b   1.000
_cell.length_c   1.000
_cell.angle_alpha   90.00
_cell.angle_beta   90.00
_cell.angle_gamma   90.00
#
_symmetry.space_group_name_H-M   'P 1'
#
loop_
_entity.id
_entity.type
_entity.pdbx_description
1 polymer ?
#
loop_
_entity_poly.entity_id
_entity_poly.type
_entity_poly.pdbx_seq_one_letter_code
_entity_poly.pdbx_strand_id
1 'polypeptide(L)'
;MINFMRAFSLVPTKHISKLPLICNIQKLKQTHFNQELRAQWLHCRPCMVPLTSLHSGITLQGQILQQICPTQNVAPKIQVRTFFSAFHRRKKTAQEIKNHDNIDSHYDLVYTSSSILYVKLGYHGGQIVLAGLGILMCLTAFNVISFPLNFVATSPLEVFVFVALNALIGFGILRVSWQYPLRIYYSELEDQFIAVFIGIHPYVTRPLKIQPGEVQPLSPSKLTKEILPWAQQLYVLPSQKLFLNVNRFILPMYYNKLLGYR
;
A
#
# COMPACT_ATOMS: atom_id res chain seq x y z
N MET A 1 22.62 -3.64 39.66
CA MET A 1 22.46 -4.91 38.93
C MET A 1 23.01 -4.73 37.52
N ILE A 2 24.32 -4.52 37.47
CA ILE A 2 25.15 -4.14 36.32
C ILE A 2 26.21 -5.24 36.30
N ASN A 3 26.22 -6.08 35.26
CA ASN A 3 27.31 -6.98 34.81
C ASN A 3 26.75 -8.19 34.04
N PHE A 4 26.36 -8.00 32.78
CA PHE A 4 26.13 -9.14 31.85
C PHE A 4 26.41 -8.77 30.39
N MET A 5 27.49 -8.03 30.14
CA MET A 5 27.85 -7.58 28.77
C MET A 5 29.37 -7.60 28.51
N ARG A 6 30.05 -8.71 28.81
CA ARG A 6 31.41 -8.95 28.28
C ARG A 6 31.67 -10.44 28.07
N ALA A 7 31.27 -10.96 26.92
CA ALA A 7 31.86 -12.16 26.33
C ALA A 7 31.39 -12.34 24.89
N PHE A 8 31.94 -11.60 23.93
CA PHE A 8 32.09 -12.10 22.56
C PHE A 8 33.30 -11.44 21.91
N SER A 9 34.40 -12.16 22.01
CA SER A 9 35.71 -11.89 21.43
C SER A 9 35.73 -12.39 19.98
N LEU A 10 36.13 -11.49 19.07
CA LEU A 10 37.01 -11.68 17.91
C LEU A 10 36.88 -12.96 17.08
N VAL A 11 36.26 -12.83 15.90
CA VAL A 11 36.51 -13.71 14.74
C VAL A 11 36.78 -12.82 13.52
N PRO A 12 37.95 -12.94 12.85
CA PRO A 12 38.24 -12.18 11.65
C PRO A 12 37.65 -12.88 10.42
N THR A 13 36.63 -12.28 9.79
CA THR A 13 36.09 -12.79 8.52
C THR A 13 36.84 -12.19 7.33
N LYS A 14 37.54 -13.07 6.60
CA LYS A 14 38.19 -12.82 5.32
C LYS A 14 37.22 -12.24 4.28
N HIS A 15 37.69 -11.23 3.56
CA HIS A 15 37.08 -10.63 2.38
C HIS A 15 36.89 -11.68 1.26
N ILE A 16 35.65 -11.89 0.81
CA ILE A 16 35.35 -12.56 -0.47
C ILE A 16 34.42 -11.64 -1.25
N SER A 17 34.98 -11.01 -2.27
CA SER A 17 34.34 -10.20 -3.29
C SER A 17 33.67 -11.10 -4.34
N LYS A 18 32.34 -11.24 -4.33
CA LYS A 18 31.58 -11.78 -5.47
C LYS A 18 30.17 -11.16 -5.60
N LEU A 19 30.07 -10.19 -6.52
CA LEU A 19 28.93 -9.91 -7.39
C LEU A 19 29.47 -10.07 -8.84
N PRO A 20 28.68 -10.41 -9.89
CA PRO A 20 27.24 -10.21 -10.03
C PRO A 20 26.46 -11.40 -10.66
N LEU A 21 25.37 -11.85 -10.01
CA LEU A 21 24.41 -12.80 -10.62
C LEU A 21 23.01 -12.18 -10.87
N ILE A 22 22.77 -10.94 -10.42
CA ILE A 22 21.43 -10.34 -10.44
C ILE A 22 21.07 -9.77 -11.83
N CYS A 23 22.05 -9.48 -12.69
CA CYS A 23 21.80 -8.87 -14.01
C CYS A 23 21.19 -9.86 -15.04
N ASN A 24 21.37 -11.19 -14.86
CA ASN A 24 20.88 -12.16 -15.85
C ASN A 24 19.38 -12.51 -15.70
N ILE A 25 18.78 -12.35 -14.52
CA ILE A 25 17.37 -12.73 -14.31
C ILE A 25 16.41 -11.69 -14.93
N GLN A 26 16.79 -10.41 -14.95
CA GLN A 26 15.97 -9.37 -15.59
C GLN A 26 15.95 -9.50 -17.11
N LYS A 27 17.06 -9.90 -17.74
CA LYS A 27 17.15 -10.09 -19.19
C LYS A 27 16.25 -11.22 -19.69
N LEU A 28 16.10 -12.31 -18.91
CA LEU A 28 15.25 -13.46 -19.27
C LEU A 28 13.74 -13.18 -19.16
N LYS A 29 13.30 -12.32 -18.23
CA LYS A 29 11.88 -11.95 -18.15
C LYS A 29 11.45 -11.03 -19.30
N GLN A 30 12.36 -10.19 -19.79
CA GLN A 30 12.06 -9.22 -20.84
C GLN A 30 11.96 -9.86 -22.24
N THR A 31 12.71 -10.95 -22.49
CA THR A 31 12.59 -11.71 -23.74
C THR A 31 11.30 -12.51 -23.83
N HIS A 32 10.83 -13.09 -22.72
CA HIS A 32 9.58 -13.87 -22.72
C HIS A 32 8.33 -12.99 -22.95
N PHE A 33 8.31 -11.79 -22.35
CA PHE A 33 7.21 -10.83 -22.54
C PHE A 33 7.12 -10.31 -23.99
N ASN A 34 8.25 -10.15 -24.68
CA ASN A 34 8.27 -9.73 -26.08
C ASN A 34 7.80 -10.81 -27.07
N GLN A 35 7.89 -12.10 -26.71
CA GLN A 35 7.38 -13.18 -27.56
C GLN A 35 5.86 -13.30 -27.51
N GLU A 36 5.23 -13.12 -26.34
CA GLU A 36 3.77 -13.15 -26.21
C GLU A 36 3.09 -11.98 -26.95
N LEU A 37 3.69 -10.79 -26.92
CA LEU A 37 3.17 -9.64 -27.67
C LEU A 37 3.23 -9.90 -29.18
N ARG A 38 4.31 -10.49 -29.72
CA ARG A 38 4.38 -10.80 -31.17
C ARG A 38 3.35 -11.84 -31.60
N ALA A 39 2.96 -12.77 -30.74
CA ALA A 39 1.92 -13.76 -31.05
C ALA A 39 0.52 -13.13 -31.15
N GLN A 40 0.22 -12.12 -30.32
CA GLN A 40 -1.08 -11.43 -30.36
C GLN A 40 -1.26 -10.48 -31.55
N TRP A 41 -0.17 -9.90 -32.07
CA TRP A 41 -0.27 -8.98 -33.22
C TRP A 41 -0.51 -9.68 -34.57
N LEU A 42 -0.29 -10.99 -34.67
CA LEU A 42 -0.50 -11.73 -35.93
C LEU A 42 -1.95 -12.14 -36.19
N HIS A 43 -2.87 -11.96 -35.23
CA HIS A 43 -4.29 -12.33 -35.38
C HIS A 43 -5.25 -11.16 -35.65
N CYS A 44 -4.78 -9.93 -35.70
CA CYS A 44 -5.60 -8.78 -36.08
C CYS A 44 -5.11 -8.18 -37.41
N ARG A 45 -5.37 -8.87 -38.53
CA ARG A 45 -5.38 -8.18 -39.84
C ARG A 45 -6.77 -7.56 -40.04
N PRO A 46 -6.89 -6.23 -40.14
CA PRO A 46 -8.12 -5.60 -40.57
C PRO A 46 -8.34 -5.89 -42.05
N CYS A 47 -9.55 -6.34 -42.41
CA CYS A 47 -10.02 -6.39 -43.79
C CYS A 47 -10.08 -4.94 -44.31
N MET A 48 -9.13 -4.55 -45.16
CA MET A 48 -9.24 -3.36 -45.99
C MET A 48 -10.33 -3.61 -47.03
N VAL A 49 -11.43 -2.87 -46.93
CA VAL A 49 -12.43 -2.75 -48.00
C VAL A 49 -11.97 -1.63 -48.93
N PRO A 50 -11.91 -1.83 -50.26
CA PRO A 50 -11.46 -0.81 -51.19
C PRO A 50 -12.50 0.30 -51.39
N LEU A 51 -12.00 1.51 -51.57
CA LEU A 51 -12.75 2.70 -52.00
C LEU A 51 -13.46 2.42 -53.33
N THR A 52 -14.72 2.82 -53.41
CA THR A 52 -15.35 3.24 -54.67
C THR A 52 -16.02 4.59 -54.51
N SER A 53 -15.96 5.32 -55.61
CA SER A 53 -16.22 6.73 -55.82
C SER A 53 -17.66 7.03 -56.24
N LEU A 54 -18.02 8.32 -56.20
CA LEU A 54 -19.10 9.01 -56.95
C LEU A 54 -20.57 8.63 -56.62
N HIS A 55 -21.38 9.59 -56.14
CA HIS A 55 -22.22 10.45 -56.98
C HIS A 55 -23.18 11.32 -56.14
N SER A 56 -23.41 12.52 -56.65
CA SER A 56 -24.47 13.49 -56.35
C SER A 56 -25.90 12.94 -56.56
N GLY A 57 -26.88 13.44 -55.80
CA GLY A 57 -28.28 13.53 -56.27
C GLY A 57 -29.37 13.07 -55.29
N ILE A 58 -30.02 14.05 -54.65
CA ILE A 58 -31.47 14.34 -54.66
C ILE A 58 -32.51 13.18 -54.56
N THR A 59 -33.49 13.42 -53.67
CA THR A 59 -34.93 13.00 -53.64
C THR A 59 -35.42 11.68 -53.01
N LEU A 60 -36.38 11.91 -52.09
CA LEU A 60 -37.72 11.34 -51.92
C LEU A 60 -37.94 9.86 -51.55
N GLN A 61 -38.71 9.72 -50.46
CA GLN A 61 -39.86 8.84 -50.23
C GLN A 61 -39.90 7.47 -50.94
N GLY A 62 -39.95 6.42 -50.12
CA GLY A 62 -40.43 5.09 -50.50
C GLY A 62 -40.16 4.10 -49.37
N GLN A 63 -41.09 3.97 -48.43
CA GLN A 63 -41.93 2.77 -48.26
C GLN A 63 -41.21 1.50 -47.80
N ILE A 64 -41.47 1.19 -46.53
CA ILE A 64 -41.98 -0.10 -46.02
C ILE A 64 -41.27 -1.35 -46.55
N LEU A 65 -40.36 -1.87 -45.74
CA LEU A 65 -40.21 -3.31 -45.57
C LEU A 65 -40.10 -3.59 -44.07
N GLN A 66 -41.19 -4.13 -43.53
CA GLN A 66 -41.30 -4.65 -42.18
C GLN A 66 -40.30 -5.79 -42.02
N GLN A 67 -39.15 -5.49 -41.43
CA GLN A 67 -38.22 -6.50 -40.97
C GLN A 67 -38.64 -6.88 -39.55
N ILE A 68 -39.43 -7.95 -39.47
CA ILE A 68 -39.80 -8.62 -38.22
C ILE A 68 -38.51 -9.15 -37.59
N CYS A 69 -37.94 -8.37 -36.67
CA CYS A 69 -36.84 -8.85 -35.84
C CYS A 69 -37.40 -9.93 -34.90
N PRO A 70 -36.80 -11.13 -34.83
CA PRO A 70 -37.14 -12.07 -33.79
C PRO A 70 -36.82 -11.41 -32.45
N THR A 71 -37.86 -11.25 -31.62
CA THR A 71 -37.74 -10.92 -30.20
C THR A 71 -36.84 -11.97 -29.57
N GLN A 72 -35.53 -11.67 -29.50
CA GLN A 72 -34.61 -12.40 -28.68
C GLN A 72 -35.12 -12.25 -27.25
N ASN A 73 -35.69 -13.34 -26.73
CA ASN A 73 -35.91 -13.52 -25.30
C ASN A 73 -34.53 -13.44 -24.63
N VAL A 74 -34.13 -12.23 -24.29
CA VAL A 74 -32.96 -11.97 -23.45
C VAL A 74 -33.33 -12.54 -22.09
N ALA A 75 -32.91 -13.79 -21.85
CA ALA A 75 -33.02 -14.41 -20.54
C ALA A 75 -32.54 -13.39 -19.50
N PRO A 76 -33.33 -13.12 -18.44
CA PRO A 76 -32.95 -12.14 -17.45
C PRO A 76 -31.59 -12.54 -16.90
N LYS A 77 -30.56 -11.75 -17.22
CA LYS A 77 -29.22 -11.93 -16.67
C LYS A 77 -29.37 -11.73 -15.17
N ILE A 78 -29.47 -12.83 -14.42
CA ILE A 78 -29.46 -12.81 -12.98
C ILE A 78 -28.12 -12.23 -12.58
N GLN A 79 -28.11 -10.92 -12.30
CA GLN A 79 -26.96 -10.24 -11.74
C GLN A 79 -26.84 -10.71 -10.30
N VAL A 80 -26.10 -11.79 -10.10
CA VAL A 80 -25.66 -12.19 -8.77
C VAL A 80 -24.71 -11.08 -8.30
N ARG A 81 -25.25 -10.10 -7.58
CA ARG A 81 -24.46 -9.11 -6.84
C ARG A 81 -23.68 -9.88 -5.79
N THR A 82 -22.47 -10.28 -6.14
CA THR A 82 -21.52 -10.83 -5.18
C THR A 82 -21.30 -9.78 -4.10
N PHE A 83 -21.29 -10.19 -2.83
CA PHE A 83 -21.12 -9.30 -1.67
C PHE A 83 -19.85 -8.41 -1.80
N PHE A 84 -18.88 -8.84 -2.61
CA PHE A 84 -17.67 -8.11 -2.95
C PHE A 84 -17.84 -6.99 -4.00
N SER A 85 -18.95 -6.92 -4.74
CA SER A 85 -19.24 -5.81 -5.66
C SER A 85 -19.51 -4.50 -4.90
N ALA A 86 -19.97 -4.58 -3.64
CA ALA A 86 -20.09 -3.42 -2.76
C ALA A 86 -18.73 -2.82 -2.35
N PHE A 87 -17.66 -3.61 -2.45
CA PHE A 87 -16.28 -3.18 -2.16
C PHE A 87 -15.53 -2.63 -3.39
N HIS A 88 -16.17 -2.54 -4.56
CA HIS A 88 -15.61 -1.81 -5.71
C HIS A 88 -15.65 -0.30 -5.45
N ARG A 89 -14.75 0.15 -4.59
CA ARG A 89 -14.55 1.54 -4.25
C ARG A 89 -14.13 2.27 -5.52
N ARG A 90 -14.94 3.24 -5.96
CA ARG A 90 -14.60 4.15 -7.06
C ARG A 90 -13.18 4.67 -6.82
N LYS A 91 -12.30 4.52 -7.82
CA LYS A 91 -10.95 5.10 -7.77
C LYS A 91 -11.12 6.60 -7.57
N LYS A 92 -10.73 7.11 -6.39
CA LYS A 92 -10.80 8.53 -6.09
C LYS A 92 -9.87 9.28 -7.02
N THR A 93 -10.30 10.44 -7.52
CA THR A 93 -9.45 11.30 -8.32
C THR A 93 -8.32 11.88 -7.46
N ALA A 94 -7.20 12.28 -8.08
CA ALA A 94 -6.08 12.88 -7.34
C ALA A 94 -6.52 14.15 -6.59
N GLN A 95 -7.45 14.91 -7.15
CA GLN A 95 -8.00 16.11 -6.52
C GLN A 95 -8.86 15.80 -5.29
N GLU A 96 -9.74 14.80 -5.36
CA GLU A 96 -10.50 14.33 -4.19
C GLU A 96 -9.58 13.87 -3.05
N ILE A 97 -8.46 13.25 -3.41
CA ILE A 97 -7.43 12.80 -2.48
C ILE A 97 -6.75 14.00 -1.80
N LYS A 98 -6.35 15.03 -2.56
CA LYS A 98 -5.78 16.28 -2.02
C LYS A 98 -6.75 16.98 -1.07
N ASN A 99 -8.00 17.13 -1.49
CA ASN A 99 -9.04 17.79 -0.70
C ASN A 99 -9.32 17.05 0.62
N HIS A 100 -9.32 15.70 0.60
CA HIS A 100 -9.52 14.89 1.80
C HIS A 100 -8.39 15.06 2.82
N ASP A 101 -7.15 15.26 2.35
CA ASP A 101 -5.98 15.40 3.23
C ASP A 101 -5.72 16.87 3.61
N ASN A 102 -6.58 17.80 3.17
CA ASN A 102 -6.47 19.25 3.37
C ASN A 102 -5.13 19.83 2.91
N ILE A 103 -4.71 19.46 1.69
CA ILE A 103 -3.46 19.90 1.05
C ILE A 103 -3.78 20.92 -0.06
N ASP A 104 -2.99 21.98 -0.14
CA ASP A 104 -3.15 23.05 -1.13
C ASP A 104 -3.00 22.55 -2.57
N SER A 105 -3.59 23.29 -3.52
CA SER A 105 -3.66 22.89 -4.93
C SER A 105 -2.31 22.83 -5.65
N HIS A 106 -1.31 23.60 -5.18
CA HIS A 106 0.02 23.69 -5.79
C HIS A 106 0.94 22.50 -5.46
N TYR A 107 0.49 21.60 -4.60
CA TYR A 107 1.19 20.38 -4.25
C TYR A 107 0.75 19.23 -5.16
N ASP A 108 1.72 18.55 -5.77
CA ASP A 108 1.49 17.36 -6.57
C ASP A 108 1.75 16.08 -5.82
N LEU A 109 0.89 15.09 -6.06
CA LEU A 109 0.99 13.78 -5.42
C LEU A 109 2.13 13.01 -6.08
N VAL A 110 3.22 12.77 -5.35
CA VAL A 110 4.43 12.11 -5.89
C VAL A 110 4.59 10.67 -5.42
N TYR A 111 3.90 10.29 -4.34
CA TYR A 111 3.96 8.97 -3.73
C TYR A 111 2.59 8.55 -3.22
N THR A 112 2.20 7.31 -3.52
CA THR A 112 1.00 6.70 -2.92
C THR A 112 1.31 5.29 -2.47
N SER A 113 1.03 4.98 -1.21
CA SER A 113 1.16 3.61 -0.74
C SER A 113 0.08 2.70 -1.35
N SER A 114 0.48 1.48 -1.72
CA SER A 114 -0.46 0.44 -2.15
C SER A 114 -1.21 -0.22 -1.00
N SER A 115 -0.67 -0.18 0.21
CA SER A 115 -1.19 -0.90 1.37
C SER A 115 -1.96 0.01 2.34
N ILE A 116 -2.47 1.16 1.86
CA ILE A 116 -3.24 2.11 2.69
C ILE A 116 -4.37 1.40 3.43
N LEU A 117 -5.13 0.53 2.75
CA LEU A 117 -6.24 -0.18 3.38
C LEU A 117 -5.76 -1.11 4.50
N TYR A 118 -4.71 -1.90 4.25
CA TYR A 118 -4.15 -2.83 5.24
C TYR A 118 -3.59 -2.09 6.46
N VAL A 119 -2.90 -0.97 6.25
CA VAL A 119 -2.35 -0.16 7.34
C VAL A 119 -3.48 0.46 8.16
N LYS A 120 -4.54 0.95 7.53
CA LYS A 120 -5.72 1.46 8.25
C LYS A 120 -6.44 0.35 9.02
N LEU A 121 -6.68 -0.80 8.41
CA LEU A 121 -7.30 -1.95 9.08
C LEU A 121 -6.45 -2.45 10.25
N GLY A 122 -5.14 -2.55 10.07
CA GLY A 122 -4.20 -2.93 11.14
C GLY A 122 -4.20 -1.91 12.28
N TYR A 123 -4.19 -0.61 11.94
CA TYR A 123 -4.25 0.46 12.94
C TYR A 123 -5.55 0.40 13.76
N HIS A 124 -6.71 0.36 13.10
CA HIS A 124 -8.00 0.30 13.80
C HIS A 124 -8.18 -1.02 14.56
N GLY A 125 -7.77 -2.14 13.97
CA GLY A 125 -7.78 -3.44 14.63
C GLY A 125 -6.92 -3.43 15.90
N GLY A 126 -5.71 -2.86 15.83
CA GLY A 126 -4.85 -2.68 17.00
C GLY A 126 -5.48 -1.81 18.09
N GLN A 127 -6.14 -0.70 17.71
CA GLN A 127 -6.86 0.14 18.66
C GLN A 127 -8.02 -0.61 19.34
N ILE A 128 -8.82 -1.34 18.56
CA ILE A 128 -9.95 -2.13 19.06
C ILE A 128 -9.46 -3.22 20.02
N VAL A 129 -8.38 -3.93 19.68
CA VAL A 129 -7.80 -4.97 20.54
C VAL A 129 -7.32 -4.37 21.86
N LEU A 130 -6.54 -3.27 21.82
CA LEU A 130 -6.05 -2.65 23.05
C LEU A 130 -7.17 -2.07 23.91
N ALA A 131 -8.15 -1.40 23.30
CA ALA A 131 -9.31 -0.87 24.01
C ALA A 131 -10.16 -2.00 24.61
N GLY A 132 -10.41 -3.06 23.84
CA GLY A 132 -11.16 -4.23 24.29
C GLY A 132 -10.48 -4.95 25.46
N LEU A 133 -9.16 -5.14 25.40
CA LEU A 133 -8.39 -5.70 26.52
C LEU A 133 -8.45 -4.80 27.76
N GLY A 134 -8.33 -3.48 27.58
CA GLY A 134 -8.43 -2.52 28.69
C GLY A 134 -9.81 -2.52 29.35
N ILE A 135 -10.88 -2.48 28.56
CA ILE A 135 -12.26 -2.56 29.04
C ILE A 135 -12.49 -3.89 29.78
N LEU A 136 -12.05 -5.01 29.19
CA LEU A 136 -12.19 -6.32 29.81
C LEU A 136 -11.48 -6.36 31.17
N MET A 137 -10.22 -5.89 31.26
CA MET A 137 -9.48 -5.81 32.52
C MET A 137 -10.21 -4.97 33.57
N CYS A 138 -10.74 -3.80 33.18
CA CYS A 138 -11.50 -2.95 34.10
C CYS A 138 -12.77 -3.64 34.60
N LEU A 139 -13.57 -4.23 33.71
CA LEU A 139 -14.82 -4.91 34.08
C LEU A 139 -14.58 -6.12 34.99
N THR A 140 -13.48 -6.85 34.78
CA THR A 140 -13.07 -7.94 35.68
C THR A 140 -12.57 -7.41 37.02
N ALA A 141 -11.83 -6.30 37.05
CA ALA A 141 -11.31 -5.71 38.29
C ALA A 141 -12.43 -5.18 39.21
N PHE A 142 -13.52 -4.68 38.62
CA PHE A 142 -14.70 -4.22 39.37
C PHE A 142 -15.75 -5.32 39.62
N ASN A 143 -15.45 -6.59 39.31
CA ASN A 143 -16.38 -7.73 39.42
C ASN A 143 -17.72 -7.51 38.70
N VAL A 144 -17.76 -6.65 37.67
CA VAL A 144 -18.98 -6.40 36.86
C VAL A 144 -19.29 -7.60 35.97
N ILE A 145 -18.24 -8.25 35.45
CA ILE A 145 -18.33 -9.45 34.63
C ILE A 145 -17.43 -10.53 35.23
N SER A 146 -18.01 -11.66 35.60
CA SER A 146 -17.27 -12.88 35.87
C SER A 146 -17.03 -13.59 34.54
N PHE A 147 -15.97 -13.22 33.82
CA PHE A 147 -15.62 -13.90 32.58
C PHE A 147 -14.94 -15.23 32.93
N PRO A 148 -15.52 -16.39 32.59
CA PRO A 148 -14.87 -17.68 32.84
C PRO A 148 -13.67 -17.80 31.89
N LEU A 149 -12.51 -17.35 32.35
CA LEU A 149 -11.25 -17.44 31.60
C LEU A 149 -10.83 -18.89 31.32
N ASN A 150 -11.48 -19.85 32.00
CA ASN A 150 -11.31 -21.29 31.86
C ASN A 150 -11.57 -21.81 30.42
N PHE A 151 -12.27 -21.04 29.57
CA PHE A 151 -12.43 -21.39 28.15
C PHE A 151 -11.16 -21.14 27.31
N VAL A 152 -10.25 -20.28 27.77
CA VAL A 152 -9.05 -19.86 27.03
C VAL A 152 -7.78 -20.37 27.69
N ALA A 153 -7.76 -20.51 29.01
CA ALA A 153 -6.58 -20.92 29.76
C ALA A 153 -6.96 -21.64 31.05
N THR A 154 -6.15 -22.62 31.42
CA THR A 154 -6.31 -23.41 32.64
C THR A 154 -5.68 -22.75 33.86
N SER A 155 -4.69 -21.87 33.65
CA SER A 155 -4.02 -21.15 34.74
C SER A 155 -4.15 -19.62 34.60
N PRO A 156 -4.22 -18.88 35.73
CA PRO A 156 -4.21 -17.40 35.71
C PRO A 156 -2.97 -16.82 35.02
N LEU A 157 -1.82 -17.52 35.12
CA LEU A 157 -0.58 -17.13 34.48
C LEU A 157 -0.70 -17.18 32.95
N GLU A 158 -1.30 -18.23 32.39
CA GLU A 158 -1.54 -18.34 30.94
C GLU A 158 -2.40 -17.19 30.42
N VAL A 159 -3.45 -16.80 31.16
CA VAL A 159 -4.29 -15.66 30.80
C VAL A 159 -3.45 -14.38 30.76
N PHE A 160 -2.65 -14.13 31.79
CA PHE A 160 -1.81 -12.93 31.84
C PHE A 160 -0.82 -12.89 30.66
N VAL A 161 -0.14 -14.00 30.38
CA VAL A 161 0.79 -14.12 29.25
C VAL A 161 0.06 -13.89 27.92
N PHE A 162 -1.12 -14.49 27.74
CA PHE A 162 -1.93 -14.31 26.53
C PHE A 162 -2.31 -12.84 26.33
N VAL A 163 -2.80 -12.18 27.37
CA VAL A 163 -3.20 -10.77 27.29
C VAL A 163 -1.99 -9.86 27.04
N ALA A 164 -0.87 -10.08 27.75
CA ALA A 164 0.35 -9.33 27.55
C ALA A 164 0.90 -9.48 26.13
N LEU A 165 0.89 -10.69 25.57
CA LEU A 165 1.34 -10.96 24.21
C LEU A 165 0.43 -10.28 23.17
N ASN A 166 -0.90 -10.36 23.33
CA ASN A 166 -1.84 -9.68 22.43
C ASN A 166 -1.69 -8.15 22.51
N ALA A 167 -1.51 -7.61 23.70
CA ALA A 167 -1.25 -6.19 23.88
C ALA A 167 0.06 -5.77 23.19
N LEU A 168 1.12 -6.57 23.32
CA LEU A 168 2.40 -6.33 22.65
C LEU A 168 2.27 -6.35 21.12
N ILE A 169 1.56 -7.34 20.58
CA ILE A 169 1.30 -7.43 19.12
C ILE A 169 0.48 -6.22 18.66
N GLY A 170 -0.60 -5.88 19.36
CA GLY A 170 -1.44 -4.72 19.05
C GLY A 170 -0.64 -3.43 19.06
N PHE A 171 0.17 -3.20 20.09
CA PHE A 171 1.05 -2.04 20.18
C PHE A 171 2.10 -2.01 19.06
N GLY A 172 2.69 -3.16 18.71
CA GLY A 172 3.62 -3.29 17.59
C GLY A 172 2.98 -2.87 16.26
N ILE A 173 1.75 -3.34 15.98
CA ILE A 173 0.99 -2.96 14.79
C ILE A 173 0.71 -1.46 14.76
N LEU A 174 0.29 -0.87 15.88
CA LEU A 174 0.06 0.58 15.98
C LEU A 174 1.35 1.36 15.71
N ARG A 175 2.46 0.91 16.31
CA ARG A 175 3.75 1.59 16.19
C ARG A 175 4.28 1.58 14.76
N VAL A 176 4.15 0.45 14.06
CA VAL A 176 4.52 0.33 12.64
C VAL A 176 3.60 1.19 11.77
N SER A 177 2.28 1.15 12.03
CA SER A 177 1.30 1.93 11.26
C SER A 177 1.54 3.44 11.36
N TRP A 178 2.01 3.94 12.50
CA TRP A 178 2.38 5.35 12.68
C TRP A 178 3.63 5.80 11.92
N GLN A 179 4.53 4.87 11.59
CA GLN A 179 5.75 5.17 10.81
C GLN A 179 5.50 5.08 9.29
N TYR A 180 4.29 4.68 8.90
CA TYR A 180 3.96 4.36 7.53
C TYR A 180 3.30 5.57 6.83
N PRO A 181 3.96 6.20 5.83
CA PRO A 181 3.38 7.31 5.09
C PRO A 181 2.30 6.79 4.15
N LEU A 182 1.12 7.39 4.23
CA LEU A 182 0.02 7.04 3.33
C LEU A 182 0.29 7.60 1.93
N ARG A 183 0.71 8.86 1.88
CA ARG A 183 0.92 9.67 0.67
C ARG A 183 2.03 10.68 0.91
N ILE A 184 2.72 11.07 -0.15
CA ILE A 184 3.67 12.19 -0.11
C ILE A 184 3.35 13.11 -1.28
N TYR A 185 3.30 14.40 -0.96
CA TYR A 185 3.11 15.49 -1.90
C TYR A 185 4.40 16.29 -2.03
N TYR A 186 4.58 16.92 -3.18
CA TYR A 186 5.72 17.78 -3.46
C TYR A 186 5.23 19.07 -4.14
N SER A 187 5.79 20.20 -3.73
CA SER A 187 5.54 21.48 -4.37
C SER A 187 6.84 21.95 -5.03
N GLU A 188 6.77 22.25 -6.34
CA GLU A 188 7.88 22.85 -7.08
C GLU A 188 8.16 24.31 -6.65
N LEU A 189 7.13 25.03 -6.21
CA LEU A 189 7.24 26.45 -5.82
C LEU A 189 8.03 26.62 -4.52
N GLU A 190 7.63 25.87 -3.49
CA GLU A 190 8.24 25.90 -2.14
C GLU A 190 9.45 24.96 -1.99
N ASP A 191 9.74 24.12 -2.99
CA ASP A 191 10.71 23.02 -2.94
C ASP A 191 10.58 22.13 -1.68
N GLN A 192 9.36 21.85 -1.25
CA GLN A 192 9.06 21.16 0.00
C GLN A 192 8.21 19.90 -0.23
N PHE A 193 8.43 18.87 0.59
CA PHE A 193 7.60 17.68 0.64
C PHE A 193 6.63 17.72 1.81
N ILE A 194 5.42 17.21 1.62
CA ILE A 194 4.45 16.95 2.69
C ILE A 194 4.12 15.46 2.70
N ALA A 195 4.53 14.75 3.75
CA ALA A 195 4.14 13.36 3.97
C ALA A 195 2.93 13.29 4.90
N VAL A 196 1.91 12.54 4.48
CA VAL A 196 0.66 12.38 5.23
C VAL A 196 0.65 11.03 5.95
N PHE A 197 0.51 11.08 7.27
CA PHE A 197 0.47 9.92 8.15
C PHE A 197 -0.92 9.70 8.73
N ILE A 198 -1.13 8.51 9.29
CA ILE A 198 -2.28 8.24 10.17
C ILE A 198 -2.12 9.10 11.44
N GLY A 199 -3.14 9.88 11.78
CA GLY A 199 -3.21 10.60 13.04
C GLY A 199 -3.54 9.70 14.22
N ILE A 200 -3.66 10.27 15.41
CA ILE A 200 -4.08 9.53 16.61
C ILE A 200 -5.55 9.09 16.47
N HIS A 201 -6.36 9.93 15.84
CA HIS A 201 -7.76 9.64 15.55
C HIS A 201 -7.91 8.92 14.21
N PRO A 202 -8.84 7.95 14.11
CA PRO A 202 -8.96 7.09 12.94
C PRO A 202 -9.31 7.82 11.63
N TYR A 203 -9.96 8.97 11.74
CA TYR A 203 -10.38 9.80 10.61
C TYR A 203 -9.51 11.04 10.40
N VAL A 204 -8.49 11.22 11.24
CA VAL A 204 -7.60 12.38 11.19
C VAL A 204 -6.28 11.95 10.57
N THR A 205 -5.83 12.71 9.59
CA THR A 205 -4.49 12.58 9.00
C THR A 205 -3.56 13.61 9.62
N ARG A 206 -2.28 13.26 9.73
CA ARG A 206 -1.24 14.17 10.21
C ARG A 206 -0.28 14.51 9.07
N PRO A 207 -0.31 15.74 8.53
CA PRO A 207 0.71 16.18 7.58
C PRO A 207 2.03 16.46 8.32
N LEU A 208 3.14 16.06 7.73
CA LEU A 208 4.49 16.36 8.18
C LEU A 208 5.24 16.98 7.02
N LYS A 209 5.73 18.20 7.22
CA LYS A 209 6.60 18.90 6.27
C LYS A 209 8.01 18.31 6.34
N ILE A 210 8.62 18.07 5.19
CA ILE A 210 9.93 17.43 5.04
C ILE A 210 10.72 18.24 4.02
N GLN A 211 11.94 18.62 4.36
CA GLN A 211 12.84 19.29 3.43
C GLN A 211 13.59 18.28 2.54
N PRO A 212 13.91 18.62 1.28
CA PRO A 212 14.75 17.79 0.44
C PRO A 212 16.10 17.49 1.12
N GLY A 213 16.50 16.22 1.18
CA GLY A 213 17.76 15.81 1.84
C GLY A 213 17.67 15.61 3.35
N GLU A 214 16.53 15.90 3.98
CA GLU A 214 16.32 15.65 5.40
C GLU A 214 16.18 14.15 5.71
N VAL A 215 15.70 13.37 4.74
CA VAL A 215 15.46 11.94 4.90
C VAL A 215 16.75 11.16 4.69
N GLN A 216 17.17 10.41 5.71
CA GLN A 216 18.38 9.59 5.64
C GLN A 216 18.03 8.09 5.64
N PRO A 217 18.70 7.26 4.83
CA PRO A 217 18.52 5.82 4.90
C PRO A 217 19.02 5.29 6.24
N LEU A 218 18.19 4.53 6.94
CA LEU A 218 18.66 3.79 8.11
C LEU A 218 19.50 2.63 7.60
N SER A 219 20.71 2.43 8.12
CA SER A 219 21.49 1.22 7.85
C SER A 219 21.12 0.15 8.88
N PRO A 220 20.24 -0.82 8.56
CA PRO A 220 19.92 -1.87 9.51
C PRO A 220 21.15 -2.71 9.83
N SER A 221 21.22 -3.23 11.06
CA SER A 221 22.26 -4.17 11.45
C SER A 221 22.19 -5.43 10.56
N LYS A 222 23.31 -6.14 10.40
CA LYS A 222 23.38 -7.38 9.59
C LYS A 222 22.28 -8.37 9.98
N LEU A 223 22.12 -8.59 11.28
CA LEU A 223 21.11 -9.50 11.84
C LEU A 223 19.67 -9.03 11.53
N THR A 224 19.41 -7.73 11.57
CA THR A 224 18.08 -7.19 11.18
C THR A 224 17.82 -7.39 9.69
N LYS A 225 18.84 -7.21 8.83
CA LYS A 225 18.73 -7.41 7.38
C LYS A 225 18.36 -8.85 7.01
N GLU A 226 18.90 -9.82 7.74
CA GLU A 226 18.65 -11.26 7.49
C GLU A 226 17.27 -11.69 7.96
N ILE A 227 16.82 -11.21 9.13
CA ILE A 227 15.52 -11.61 9.70
C ILE A 227 14.37 -10.82 9.09
N LEU A 228 14.57 -9.54 8.80
CA LEU A 228 13.51 -8.60 8.38
C LEU A 228 13.94 -7.91 7.08
N PRO A 229 13.69 -8.51 5.91
CA PRO A 229 14.13 -7.95 4.62
C PRO A 229 13.54 -6.56 4.35
N TRP A 230 12.35 -6.28 4.89
CA TRP A 230 11.70 -4.98 4.80
C TRP A 230 12.38 -3.89 5.64
N ALA A 231 13.29 -4.22 6.57
CA ALA A 231 14.02 -3.23 7.35
C ALA A 231 14.92 -2.33 6.49
N GLN A 232 15.26 -2.77 5.28
CA GLN A 232 16.01 -1.96 4.30
C GLN A 232 15.20 -0.76 3.77
N GLN A 233 13.88 -0.78 3.96
CA GLN A 233 12.95 0.29 3.56
C GLN A 233 12.70 1.30 4.68
N LEU A 234 13.49 1.24 5.76
CA LEU A 234 13.42 2.19 6.86
C LEU A 234 14.35 3.38 6.62
N TYR A 235 13.77 4.56 6.80
CA TYR A 235 14.43 5.84 6.72
C TYR A 235 14.24 6.57 8.05
N VAL A 236 15.13 7.51 8.34
CA VAL A 236 15.07 8.33 9.55
C VAL A 236 14.85 9.77 9.13
N LEU A 237 13.86 10.40 9.76
CA LEU A 237 13.72 11.84 9.85
C LEU A 237 14.12 12.27 11.26
N PRO A 238 14.47 13.56 11.45
CA PRO A 238 14.74 14.12 12.77
C PRO A 238 13.62 13.85 13.79
N SER A 239 12.37 13.88 13.33
CA SER A 239 11.20 13.70 14.20
C SER A 239 10.75 12.24 14.37
N GLN A 240 10.94 11.39 13.36
CA GLN A 240 10.44 10.02 13.39
C GLN A 240 11.07 9.10 12.34
N LYS A 241 10.89 7.80 12.51
CA LYS A 241 11.22 6.79 11.49
C LYS A 241 10.12 6.73 10.44
N LEU A 242 10.53 6.43 9.22
CA LEU A 242 9.68 6.42 8.04
C LEU A 242 9.88 5.13 7.25
N PHE A 243 8.78 4.48 6.89
CA PHE A 243 8.83 3.31 6.01
C PHE A 243 8.52 3.71 4.56
N LEU A 244 9.51 3.67 3.65
CA LEU A 244 9.33 4.05 2.25
C LEU A 244 9.56 2.87 1.31
N ASN A 245 8.62 2.71 0.38
CA ASN A 245 8.78 1.79 -0.74
C ASN A 245 9.14 2.56 -2.01
N VAL A 246 10.39 2.43 -2.46
CA VAL A 246 10.94 3.15 -3.63
C VAL A 246 10.10 2.96 -4.89
N ASN A 247 9.52 1.77 -5.08
CA ASN A 247 8.73 1.42 -6.27
C ASN A 247 7.34 2.10 -6.33
N ARG A 248 6.99 2.92 -5.32
CA ARG A 248 5.69 3.59 -5.21
C ARG A 248 5.75 5.09 -5.49
N PHE A 249 6.94 5.63 -5.75
CA PHE A 249 7.06 6.97 -6.30
C PHE A 249 6.59 6.98 -7.76
N ILE A 250 5.86 8.03 -8.16
CA ILE A 250 5.41 8.19 -9.56
C ILE A 250 6.63 8.32 -10.48
N LEU A 251 7.62 9.12 -10.07
CA LEU A 251 8.88 9.29 -10.77
C LEU A 251 10.04 9.03 -9.80
N PRO A 252 11.08 8.25 -10.20
CA PRO A 252 12.28 8.03 -9.39
C PRO A 252 13.01 9.31 -8.99
N MET A 253 12.89 10.37 -9.79
CA MET A 253 13.47 11.69 -9.51
C MET A 253 13.03 12.25 -8.14
N TYR A 254 11.75 12.09 -7.78
CA TYR A 254 11.25 12.58 -6.49
C TYR A 254 11.86 11.84 -5.30
N TYR A 255 12.16 10.55 -5.46
CA TYR A 255 12.87 9.78 -4.44
C TYR A 255 14.30 10.27 -4.25
N ASN A 256 15.03 10.48 -5.34
CA ASN A 256 16.39 11.03 -5.29
C ASN A 256 16.39 12.42 -4.63
N LYS A 257 15.43 13.27 -5.02
CA LYS A 257 15.27 14.61 -4.46
C LYS A 257 14.91 14.59 -2.96
N LEU A 258 14.03 13.68 -2.53
CA LEU A 258 13.70 13.50 -1.11
C LEU A 258 14.93 13.16 -0.26
N LEU A 259 15.86 12.36 -0.81
CA LEU A 259 17.14 12.01 -0.18
C LEU A 259 18.25 13.05 -0.39
N GLY A 260 18.00 14.12 -1.13
CA GLY A 260 18.96 15.19 -1.38
C GLY A 260 20.01 14.87 -2.45
N TYR A 261 19.80 13.82 -3.25
CA TYR A 261 20.62 13.54 -4.43
C TYR A 261 20.21 14.48 -5.58
N ARG A 262 21.19 15.17 -6.17
CA ARG A 262 21.02 16.04 -7.35
C ARG A 262 21.35 15.29 -8.63
#